data_AF-A0A061JP23-F1
#
_entry.id   AF-A0A061JP23-F1
#
_cell.length_a   1.000
_cell.length_b   1.000
_cell.length_c   1.000
_cell.angle_alpha   90.00
_cell.angle_beta   90.00
_cell.angle_gamma   90.00
#
_symmetry.space_group_name_H-M   'P 1'
#
loop_
_entity.id
_entity.type
_entity.pdbx_description
1 polymer ?
#
loop_
_entity_poly.entity_id
_entity_poly.type
_entity_poly.pdbx_seq_one_letter_code
_entity_poly.pdbx_strand_id
1 'polypeptide(L)'
;MTFKADKYNRSVSLNCPTCGSTEFSHDGADGQTSELFTCGNCGLQISKDDLIRANDENVQAHAKEIGQAVVKDLQKELHESLKRAFRGSKNIKIR
;
A
#
# COMPACT_ATOMS: atom_id res chain seq x y z
N MET A 1 11.70 -18.11 -10.39
CA MET A 1 10.97 -17.30 -9.39
C MET A 1 10.85 -15.90 -9.94
N THR A 2 9.65 -15.44 -10.25
CA THR A 2 9.46 -14.08 -10.77
C THR A 2 8.54 -13.34 -9.82
N PHE A 3 9.14 -12.71 -8.80
CA PHE A 3 8.44 -11.84 -7.89
C PHE A 3 8.00 -10.59 -8.66
N LYS A 4 6.73 -10.51 -9.03
CA LYS A 4 6.18 -9.34 -9.75
C LYS A 4 5.72 -8.29 -8.75
N ALA A 5 6.63 -7.41 -8.34
CA ALA A 5 6.36 -6.31 -7.41
C ALA A 5 5.21 -5.39 -7.89
N ASP A 6 5.07 -5.23 -9.21
CA ASP A 6 4.03 -4.41 -9.86
C ASP A 6 2.59 -4.80 -9.46
N LYS A 7 2.32 -6.09 -9.22
CA LYS A 7 1.00 -6.57 -8.78
C LYS A 7 0.55 -6.03 -7.42
N TYR A 8 1.50 -5.53 -6.63
CA TYR A 8 1.29 -5.07 -5.26
C TYR A 8 1.34 -3.55 -5.15
N ASN A 9 1.54 -2.84 -6.27
CA ASN A 9 1.52 -1.39 -6.29
C ASN A 9 0.10 -0.88 -5.99
N ARG A 10 -0.01 0.05 -5.04
CA ARG A 10 -1.27 0.68 -4.62
C ARG A 10 -1.02 2.17 -4.47
N SER A 11 -1.86 2.98 -5.09
CA SER A 11 -1.95 4.41 -4.83
C SER A 11 -2.96 4.63 -3.71
N VAL A 12 -2.56 5.33 -2.65
CA VAL A 12 -3.45 5.72 -1.55
C VAL A 12 -3.70 7.22 -1.66
N SER A 13 -4.96 7.60 -1.84
CA SER A 13 -5.36 9.01 -1.78
C SER A 13 -5.39 9.48 -0.34
N LEU A 14 -4.90 10.70 -0.10
CA LEU A 14 -4.97 11.35 1.21
C LEU A 14 -6.29 12.12 1.32
N ASN A 15 -6.99 11.94 2.43
CA ASN A 15 -8.26 12.59 2.73
C ASN A 15 -8.05 13.74 3.72
N CYS A 16 -8.82 14.80 3.56
CA CYS A 16 -8.91 15.88 4.54
C CYS A 16 -9.47 15.34 5.86
N PRO A 17 -8.77 15.49 6.98
CA PRO A 17 -9.24 15.00 8.28
C PRO A 17 -10.50 15.71 8.78
N THR A 18 -10.83 16.88 8.22
CA THR A 18 -12.01 17.67 8.63
C THR A 18 -13.25 17.35 7.80
N CYS A 19 -13.11 17.23 6.47
CA CYS A 19 -14.27 17.12 5.56
C CYS A 19 -14.23 15.91 4.63
N GLY A 20 -13.17 15.09 4.66
CA GLY A 20 -13.03 13.90 3.84
C GLY A 20 -12.67 14.13 2.37
N SER A 21 -12.66 15.38 1.88
CA SER A 21 -12.27 15.71 0.50
C SER A 21 -10.81 15.33 0.22
N THR A 22 -10.54 14.92 -1.02
CA THR A 22 -9.21 14.60 -1.53
C THR A 22 -8.61 15.75 -2.36
N GLU A 23 -9.33 16.87 -2.50
CA GLU A 23 -8.88 18.01 -3.27
C GLU A 23 -8.10 18.99 -2.40
N PHE A 24 -6.82 19.17 -2.74
CA PHE A 24 -5.91 20.09 -2.07
C PHE A 24 -5.21 20.98 -3.10
N SER A 25 -5.03 22.24 -2.75
CA SER A 25 -4.19 23.19 -3.46
C SER A 25 -2.93 23.46 -2.63
N HIS A 26 -1.79 23.63 -3.29
CA HIS A 26 -0.54 24.02 -2.65
C HIS A 26 0.05 25.21 -3.43
N ASP A 27 0.67 26.15 -2.73
CA ASP A 27 1.23 27.38 -3.31
C ASP A 27 2.76 27.31 -3.49
N GLY A 28 3.38 26.13 -3.31
CA GLY A 28 4.84 25.98 -3.39
C GLY A 28 5.34 25.27 -4.65
N ALA A 29 6.60 25.56 -4.99
CA ALA A 29 7.34 24.85 -6.02
C ALA A 29 7.75 23.47 -5.50
N ASP A 30 7.40 22.43 -6.26
CA ASP A 30 7.58 21.01 -5.95
C ASP A 30 8.89 20.71 -5.17
N GLY A 31 8.76 20.30 -3.91
CA GLY A 31 9.83 19.62 -3.19
C GLY A 31 10.25 20.19 -1.83
N GLN A 32 9.52 21.17 -1.27
CA GLN A 32 9.81 21.67 0.08
C GLN A 32 8.88 21.04 1.13
N THR A 33 9.48 20.49 2.18
CA THR A 33 8.80 19.88 3.34
C THR A 33 7.91 20.85 4.12
N SER A 34 8.05 22.16 3.88
CA SER A 34 7.26 23.22 4.53
C SER A 34 6.04 23.69 3.73
N GLU A 35 5.66 22.99 2.65
CA GLU A 35 4.44 23.32 1.91
C GLU A 35 3.18 22.96 2.69
N LEU A 36 2.38 23.99 2.95
CA LEU A 36 1.03 23.86 3.47
C LEU A 36 0.07 23.53 2.32
N PHE A 37 -0.69 22.48 2.48
CA PHE A 37 -1.78 22.08 1.61
C PHE A 37 -3.06 22.72 2.14
N THR A 38 -3.79 23.38 1.26
CA THR A 38 -5.11 23.96 1.55
C THR A 38 -6.19 23.07 0.95
N CYS A 39 -7.10 22.56 1.78
CA CYS A 39 -8.24 21.78 1.30
C CYS A 39 -9.20 22.68 0.50
N GLY A 40 -9.48 22.33 -0.75
CA GLY A 40 -10.36 23.12 -1.63
C GLY A 40 -11.82 23.18 -1.16
N ASN A 41 -12.25 22.25 -0.30
CA ASN A 41 -13.64 22.16 0.15
C ASN A 41 -13.91 22.87 1.49
N CYS A 42 -13.00 22.75 2.47
CA CYS A 42 -13.21 23.33 3.81
C CYS A 42 -12.19 24.41 4.18
N GLY A 43 -11.19 24.67 3.34
CA GLY A 43 -10.15 25.67 3.59
C GLY A 43 -9.12 25.28 4.65
N LEU A 44 -9.13 24.03 5.13
CA LEU A 44 -8.12 23.56 6.10
C LEU A 44 -6.72 23.69 5.50
N GLN A 45 -5.83 24.40 6.20
CA GLN A 45 -4.39 24.40 5.92
C GLN A 45 -3.70 23.34 6.79
N ILE A 46 -2.98 22.44 6.15
CA ILE A 46 -2.30 21.32 6.81
C ILE A 46 -0.95 21.06 6.16
N SER A 47 0.08 20.76 6.95
CA SER A 47 1.38 20.38 6.42
C SER A 47 1.31 19.01 5.74
N LYS A 48 2.23 18.73 4.82
CA LYS A 48 2.32 17.41 4.19
C LYS A 48 2.48 16.28 5.22
N ASP A 49 3.36 16.47 6.20
CA ASP A 49 3.65 15.49 7.25
C ASP A 49 2.43 15.23 8.15
N ASP A 50 1.68 16.27 8.52
CA ASP A 50 0.48 16.12 9.31
C ASP A 50 -0.67 15.50 8.51
N LEU A 51 -0.77 15.81 7.21
CA LEU A 51 -1.75 15.18 6.32
C LEU A 51 -1.48 13.68 6.15
N ILE A 52 -0.21 13.30 5.94
CA ILE A 52 0.20 11.88 5.88
C ILE A 52 -0.13 11.19 7.20
N ARG A 53 0.21 11.82 8.33
CA ARG A 53 -0.04 11.26 9.66
C ARG A 53 -1.53 11.09 9.97
N ALA A 54 -2.36 12.05 9.57
CA ALA A 54 -3.81 11.96 9.72
C ALA A 54 -4.42 10.84 8.85
N ASN A 55 -3.73 10.44 7.79
CA ASN A 55 -4.12 9.34 6.91
C ASN A 55 -3.36 8.04 7.19
N ASP A 56 -2.51 8.00 8.22
CA ASP A 56 -1.61 6.88 8.49
C ASP A 56 -2.38 5.58 8.74
N GLU A 57 -3.53 5.65 9.43
CA GLU A 57 -4.40 4.49 9.63
C GLU A 57 -4.90 3.90 8.31
N ASN A 58 -5.25 4.76 7.33
CA ASN A 58 -5.68 4.33 6.00
C ASN A 58 -4.51 3.74 5.20
N VAL A 59 -3.34 4.37 5.29
CA VAL A 59 -2.10 3.90 4.65
C VAL A 59 -1.68 2.54 5.23
N GLN A 60 -1.71 2.37 6.56
CA GLN A 60 -1.38 1.12 7.23
C GLN A 60 -2.38 0.01 6.91
N ALA A 61 -3.67 0.31 6.82
CA ALA A 61 -4.68 -0.67 6.42
C ALA A 61 -4.36 -1.24 5.03
N HIS A 62 -4.10 -0.38 4.04
CA HIS A 62 -3.71 -0.81 2.71
C HIS A 62 -2.37 -1.55 2.67
N ALA A 63 -1.36 -1.12 3.45
CA ALA A 63 -0.09 -1.82 3.56
C ALA A 63 -0.26 -3.25 4.11
N LYS A 64 -1.12 -3.42 5.13
CA LYS A 64 -1.42 -4.72 5.73
C LYS A 64 -2.12 -5.66 4.74
N GLU A 65 -3.06 -5.16 3.96
CA GLU A 65 -3.73 -5.95 2.91
C GLU A 65 -2.74 -6.44 1.85
N ILE A 66 -1.84 -5.57 1.40
CA ILE A 66 -0.78 -5.93 0.45
C ILE A 66 0.14 -6.99 1.06
N GLY A 67 0.60 -6.79 2.30
CA GLY A 67 1.45 -7.74 2.99
C GLY A 67 0.82 -9.13 3.08
N GLN A 68 -0.48 -9.21 3.40
CA GLN A 68 -1.21 -10.47 3.41
C GLN A 68 -1.30 -11.13 2.04
N ALA A 69 -1.52 -10.34 0.97
CA ALA A 69 -1.55 -10.85 -0.39
C ALA A 69 -0.19 -11.41 -0.81
N VAL A 70 0.91 -10.71 -0.51
CA VAL A 70 2.29 -11.15 -0.79
C VAL A 70 2.59 -12.47 -0.10
N VAL A 71 2.30 -12.58 1.21
CA VAL A 71 2.56 -13.80 1.99
C VAL A 71 1.78 -14.99 1.42
N LYS A 72 0.52 -14.78 1.07
CA LYS A 72 -0.34 -15.85 0.51
C LYS A 72 0.16 -16.34 -0.85
N ASP A 73 0.58 -15.43 -1.73
CA ASP A 73 1.11 -15.79 -3.04
C ASP A 73 2.46 -16.51 -2.93
N LEU A 74 3.36 -16.07 -2.05
CA LEU A 74 4.60 -16.77 -1.75
C LEU A 74 4.35 -18.18 -1.21
N GLN A 75 3.43 -18.32 -0.24
CA GLN A 75 3.08 -19.63 0.31
C GLN A 75 2.53 -20.57 -0.77
N LYS A 76 1.67 -20.05 -1.65
CA LYS A 76 1.09 -20.83 -2.75
C LYS A 76 2.15 -21.23 -3.78
N GLU A 77 3.03 -20.32 -4.19
CA GLU A 77 4.12 -20.63 -5.11
C GLU A 77 5.11 -21.63 -4.52
N LEU A 78 5.46 -21.51 -3.24
CA LEU A 78 6.33 -22.47 -2.55
C LEU A 78 5.66 -23.85 -2.47
N HIS A 79 4.39 -23.91 -2.09
CA HIS A 79 3.65 -25.17 -2.05
C HIS A 79 3.57 -25.82 -3.44
N GLU A 80 3.20 -25.07 -4.47
CA GLU A 80 3.15 -25.61 -5.85
C GLU A 80 4.53 -26.03 -6.36
N SER A 81 5.59 -25.28 -6.02
CA SER A 81 6.97 -25.63 -6.39
C SER A 81 7.42 -26.92 -5.72
N LEU A 82 7.16 -27.07 -4.41
CA LEU A 82 7.43 -28.30 -3.67
C LEU A 82 6.62 -29.47 -4.22
N LYS A 83 5.31 -29.28 -4.42
CA LYS A 83 4.42 -30.30 -4.98
C LYS A 83 4.89 -30.75 -6.36
N ARG A 84 5.36 -29.84 -7.22
CA ARG A 84 5.95 -30.16 -8.53
C ARG A 84 7.27 -30.94 -8.38
N ALA A 85 8.18 -30.48 -7.52
CA ALA A 85 9.47 -31.12 -7.29
C ALA A 85 9.32 -32.56 -6.76
N PHE A 86 8.34 -32.81 -5.90
CA PHE A 86 8.10 -34.13 -5.30
C PHE A 86 7.01 -34.96 -6.00
N ARG A 87 6.43 -34.47 -7.11
CA ARG A 87 5.31 -35.11 -7.82
C ARG A 87 5.60 -36.53 -8.32
N GLY A 88 6.86 -36.84 -8.61
CA GLY A 88 7.31 -38.17 -9.07
C GLY A 88 7.89 -39.06 -7.97
N SER A 89 7.95 -38.57 -6.72
CA SER A 89 8.54 -39.33 -5.62
C SER A 89 7.55 -40.34 -5.06
N LYS A 90 7.91 -41.63 -5.06
CA LYS A 90 7.03 -42.71 -4.57
C LYS A 90 6.86 -42.72 -3.04
N ASN A 91 7.72 -41.97 -2.33
CA ASN A 91 7.82 -42.00 -0.86
C ASN A 91 7.41 -40.69 -0.15
N ILE A 92 7.17 -39.59 -0.88
CA ILE A 92 6.84 -38.28 -0.26
C ILE A 92 5.48 -37.82 -0.78
N LYS A 93 4.52 -37.65 0.14
CA LYS A 93 3.21 -37.04 -0.13
C LYS A 93 3.17 -35.63 0.45
N ILE A 94 3.11 -34.62 -0.42
CA ILE A 94 2.86 -33.23 -0.01
C ILE A 94 1.35 -33.00 -0.03
N ARG A 95 0.79 -32.62 1.13
CA ARG A 95 -0.64 -32.32 1.36
C ARG A 95 -0.86 -30.82 1.30
#